data_AF-A0A7X4AFJ1-F1
#
_entry.id   AF-A0A7X4AFJ1-F1
#
_cell.length_a   1.000
_cell.length_b   1.000
_cell.length_c   1.000
_cell.angle_alpha   90.00
_cell.angle_beta   90.00
_cell.angle_gamma   90.00
#
_symmetry.space_group_name_H-M   'P 1'
#
loop_
_entity.id
_entity.type
_entity.pdbx_description
1 polymer ?
#
loop_
_entity_poly.entity_id
_entity_poly.type
_entity_poly.pdbx_seq_one_letter_code
_entity_poly.pdbx_strand_id
1 'polypeptide(L)'
;MNDTNPDRRAGIPAGLLAALVVLGLTSAGILARYQVHGDVNAIHCLFSLFFSLNLLICYWEACLFLRRDYIEKRVLYWHKRRRETGRAPAREFLFTRVPLGRILSPTVWADVWATYSMIDPAYADRRSFGFTADIGNGFLTPVPTLILYAAYTLGSVPAVVAGIVGAMLFWQWVYVTSLYWVSFIVAHRQAQITRGEMFIYIAVPNAVWVLIPAFGLYVSLRLILEGNYGVLGLVGMIATP
;
A
#
# COMPACT_ATOMS: atom_id res chain seq x y z
N MET A 1 23.75 27.37 -18.18
CA MET A 1 22.75 28.35 -17.67
C MET A 1 22.49 27.99 -16.22
N ASN A 2 22.96 28.82 -15.29
CA ASN A 2 22.91 28.56 -13.85
C ASN A 2 21.45 28.56 -13.36
N ASP A 3 20.95 27.38 -13.03
CA ASP A 3 19.59 27.14 -12.52
C ASP A 3 19.59 27.20 -10.99
N THR A 4 19.70 28.41 -10.44
CA THR A 4 19.55 28.69 -9.01
C THR A 4 18.08 29.02 -8.71
N ASN A 5 17.22 28.01 -8.74
CA ASN A 5 15.85 28.14 -8.23
C ASN A 5 15.84 27.86 -6.71
N PRO A 6 15.55 28.86 -5.84
CA PRO A 6 15.56 28.70 -4.37
C PRO A 6 14.57 27.64 -3.86
N ASP A 7 13.55 27.28 -4.64
CA ASP A 7 12.56 26.26 -4.30
C ASP A 7 13.13 24.83 -4.25
N ARG A 8 14.32 24.57 -4.81
CA ARG A 8 14.95 23.23 -4.73
C ARG A 8 15.44 22.87 -3.32
N ARG A 9 15.53 23.83 -2.39
CA ARG A 9 16.04 23.58 -1.04
C ARG A 9 14.96 23.21 -0.02
N ALA A 10 13.71 23.64 -0.21
CA ALA A 10 12.61 23.41 0.72
C ALA A 10 11.71 22.24 0.26
N GLY A 11 12.01 21.02 0.71
CA GLY A 11 11.16 19.86 0.43
C GLY A 11 11.71 18.57 1.01
N ILE A 12 10.82 17.60 1.22
CA ILE A 12 11.16 16.29 1.80
C ILE A 12 11.30 15.28 0.65
N PRO A 13 12.35 14.44 0.61
CA PRO A 13 12.42 13.35 -0.37
C PRO A 13 11.15 12.49 -0.34
N ALA A 14 10.58 12.17 -1.50
CA ALA A 14 9.30 11.45 -1.60
C ALA A 14 9.32 10.12 -0.82
N GLY A 15 10.44 9.37 -0.90
CA GLY A 15 10.60 8.12 -0.16
C GLY A 15 10.68 8.32 1.35
N LEU A 16 11.34 9.38 1.83
CA LEU A 16 11.36 9.71 3.26
C LEU A 16 9.96 10.10 3.74
N LEU A 17 9.24 10.91 2.96
CA LEU A 17 7.87 11.30 3.28
C LEU A 17 6.95 10.07 3.37
N ALA A 18 7.00 9.17 2.38
CA ALA A 18 6.27 7.91 2.39
C ALA A 18 6.59 7.07 3.65
N ALA A 19 7.88 6.91 3.96
CA ALA A 19 8.32 6.19 5.16
C ALA A 19 7.80 6.84 6.45
N LEU A 20 7.86 8.17 6.56
CA LEU A 20 7.36 8.91 7.72
C LEU A 20 5.84 8.76 7.90
N VAL A 21 5.06 8.76 6.82
CA VAL A 21 3.62 8.51 6.89
C VAL A 21 3.33 7.11 7.41
N VAL A 22 3.98 6.08 6.83
CA VAL A 22 3.78 4.69 7.26
C VAL A 22 4.22 4.49 8.71
N LEU A 23 5.40 4.97 9.08
CA LEU A 23 5.91 4.88 10.45
C LEU A 23 5.03 5.64 11.44
N GLY A 24 4.61 6.87 11.10
CA GLY A 24 3.75 7.67 11.95
C GLY A 24 2.40 7.00 12.24
N LEU A 25 1.73 6.48 11.21
CA LEU A 25 0.48 5.74 11.37
C LEU A 25 0.70 4.45 12.17
N THR A 26 1.74 3.68 11.85
CA THR A 26 2.07 2.41 12.54
C THR A 26 2.33 2.65 14.03
N SER A 27 3.17 3.64 14.34
CA SER A 27 3.48 4.02 15.72
C SER A 27 2.24 4.54 16.44
N ALA A 28 1.36 5.31 15.78
CA ALA A 28 0.11 5.74 16.39
C ALA A 28 -0.78 4.56 16.80
N GLY A 29 -0.92 3.54 15.94
CA GLY A 29 -1.65 2.32 16.26
C GLY A 29 -1.06 1.57 17.45
N ILE A 30 0.26 1.33 17.44
CA ILE A 30 0.96 0.61 18.51
C ILE A 30 0.88 1.38 19.84
N LEU A 31 1.09 2.70 19.83
CA LEU A 31 1.01 3.53 21.03
C LEU A 31 -0.42 3.60 21.58
N ALA A 32 -1.42 3.74 20.72
CA ALA A 32 -2.82 3.71 21.13
C ALA A 32 -3.17 2.37 21.79
N ARG A 33 -2.75 1.24 21.20
CA ARG A 33 -2.92 -0.07 21.81
C ARG A 33 -2.24 -0.16 23.17
N TYR A 34 -0.99 0.27 23.27
CA TYR A 34 -0.25 0.24 24.53
C TYR A 34 -0.93 1.08 25.62
N GLN A 35 -1.51 2.23 25.27
CA GLN A 35 -2.25 3.07 26.20
C GLN A 35 -3.57 2.44 26.68
N VAL A 36 -4.28 1.72 25.81
CA VAL A 36 -5.59 1.13 26.12
C VAL A 36 -5.46 -0.23 26.81
N HIS A 37 -4.50 -1.05 26.38
CA HIS A 37 -4.39 -2.45 26.78
C HIS A 37 -3.11 -2.78 27.56
N GLY A 38 -2.13 -1.86 27.62
CA GLY A 38 -0.89 -2.06 28.36
C GLY A 38 0.10 -3.04 27.72
N ASP A 39 -0.15 -3.49 26.48
CA ASP A 39 0.61 -4.53 25.81
C ASP A 39 1.20 -4.08 24.46
N VAL A 40 2.22 -4.82 24.00
CA VAL A 40 2.76 -4.74 22.65
C VAL A 40 2.69 -6.13 22.04
N ASN A 41 1.82 -6.30 21.06
CA ASN A 41 1.56 -7.58 20.43
C ASN A 41 2.15 -7.62 19.00
N ALA A 42 2.94 -8.65 18.70
CA ALA A 42 3.63 -8.77 17.41
C ALA A 42 2.66 -8.85 16.21
N ILE A 43 1.51 -9.51 16.36
CA ILE A 43 0.49 -9.61 15.31
C ILE A 43 -0.17 -8.25 15.08
N HIS A 44 -0.48 -7.52 16.15
CA HIS A 44 -0.98 -6.15 16.04
C HIS A 44 0.04 -5.21 15.41
N CYS A 45 1.33 -5.29 15.76
CA CYS A 45 2.40 -4.51 15.12
C CYS A 45 2.48 -4.79 13.61
N LEU A 46 2.42 -6.08 13.22
CA LEU A 46 2.42 -6.50 11.82
C LEU A 46 1.23 -5.89 11.04
N PHE A 47 0.01 -6.00 11.57
CA PHE A 47 -1.17 -5.44 10.91
C PHE A 47 -1.21 -3.92 10.96
N SER A 48 -0.73 -3.28 12.02
CA SER A 48 -0.59 -1.82 12.08
C SER A 48 0.32 -1.31 10.97
N LEU A 49 1.46 -1.99 10.75
CA LEU A 49 2.36 -1.68 9.63
C LEU A 49 1.68 -1.91 8.28
N PHE A 50 1.05 -3.07 8.11
CA PHE A 50 0.42 -3.45 6.85
C PHE A 50 -0.75 -2.54 6.48
N PHE A 51 -1.62 -2.21 7.44
CA PHE A 51 -2.74 -1.29 7.23
C PHE A 51 -2.25 0.14 6.94
N SER A 52 -1.21 0.60 7.64
CA SER A 52 -0.59 1.92 7.37
C SER A 52 0.00 2.00 5.97
N LEU A 53 0.67 0.93 5.52
CA LEU A 53 1.17 0.80 4.16
C LEU A 53 0.02 0.78 3.15
N ASN A 54 -1.03 -0.01 3.40
CA ASN A 54 -2.20 -0.08 2.51
C ASN A 54 -2.87 1.29 2.36
N LEU A 55 -3.05 2.06 3.44
CA LEU A 55 -3.67 3.39 3.35
C LEU A 55 -2.86 4.36 2.47
N LEU A 56 -1.53 4.32 2.56
CA LEU A 56 -0.67 5.11 1.67
C LEU A 56 -0.78 4.64 0.22
N ILE A 57 -0.74 3.33 -0.01
CA ILE A 57 -0.87 2.74 -1.35
C ILE A 57 -2.23 3.07 -1.96
N CYS A 58 -3.32 2.95 -1.20
CA CYS A 58 -4.66 3.30 -1.66
C CYS A 58 -4.75 4.76 -2.10
N TYR A 59 -4.12 5.66 -1.35
CA TYR A 59 -4.03 7.06 -1.76
C TYR A 59 -3.26 7.22 -3.08
N TRP A 60 -2.15 6.50 -3.28
CA TRP A 60 -1.45 6.49 -4.56
C TRP A 60 -2.32 5.91 -5.67
N GLU A 61 -3.06 4.83 -5.46
CA GLU A 61 -3.96 4.22 -6.43
C GLU A 61 -5.15 5.13 -6.79
N ALA A 62 -5.66 5.90 -5.84
CA ALA A 62 -6.61 6.96 -6.14
C ALA A 62 -5.96 8.03 -7.06
N CYS A 63 -4.68 8.36 -6.85
CA CYS A 63 -3.94 9.24 -7.74
C CYS A 63 -3.73 8.64 -9.15
N LEU A 64 -3.55 7.32 -9.27
CA LEU A 64 -3.50 6.61 -10.57
C LEU A 64 -4.76 6.91 -11.39
N PHE A 65 -5.93 6.77 -10.78
CA PHE A 65 -7.20 7.09 -11.45
C PHE A 65 -7.31 8.58 -11.80
N LEU A 66 -7.09 9.47 -10.82
CA LEU A 66 -7.30 10.90 -10.96
C LEU A 66 -6.34 11.58 -11.95
N ARG A 67 -5.16 10.99 -12.20
CA ARG A 67 -4.09 11.56 -13.01
C ARG A 67 -3.61 10.64 -14.14
N ARG A 68 -4.44 9.71 -14.60
CA ARG A 68 -4.08 8.76 -15.67
C ARG A 68 -3.50 9.44 -16.93
N ASP A 69 -4.18 10.47 -17.44
CA ASP A 69 -3.72 11.12 -18.70
C ASP A 69 -2.42 11.90 -18.51
N TYR A 70 -2.14 12.30 -17.26
CA TYR A 70 -0.84 12.83 -16.88
C TYR A 70 0.21 11.71 -16.85
N ILE A 71 -0.09 10.55 -16.25
CA ILE A 71 0.80 9.39 -16.16
C ILE A 71 1.27 8.94 -17.56
N GLU A 72 0.35 8.79 -18.51
CA GLU A 72 0.66 8.37 -19.88
C GLU A 72 1.69 9.29 -20.54
N LYS A 73 1.53 10.62 -20.39
CA LYS A 73 2.51 11.60 -20.89
C LYS A 73 3.81 11.56 -20.11
N ARG A 74 3.73 11.28 -18.80
CA ARG A 74 4.85 11.36 -17.86
C ARG A 74 5.78 10.15 -17.94
N VAL A 75 5.28 9.00 -18.37
CA VAL A 75 6.10 7.82 -18.70
C VAL A 75 7.19 8.16 -19.73
N LEU A 76 6.88 8.97 -20.75
CA LEU A 76 7.88 9.41 -21.75
C LEU A 76 9.02 10.22 -21.13
N TYR A 77 8.72 11.08 -20.16
CA TYR A 77 9.74 11.83 -19.42
C TYR A 77 10.68 10.88 -18.67
N TRP A 78 10.12 9.90 -17.96
CA TRP A 78 10.92 8.94 -17.19
C TRP A 78 11.73 7.99 -18.09
N HIS A 79 11.23 7.63 -19.28
CA HIS A 79 12.02 6.94 -20.30
C HIS A 79 13.24 7.74 -20.75
N LYS A 80 13.05 9.02 -21.07
CA LYS A 80 14.15 9.92 -21.45
C LYS A 80 15.17 10.01 -20.32
N ARG A 81 14.70 10.18 -19.08
CA ARG A 81 15.56 10.33 -17.91
C ARG A 81 16.34 9.06 -17.56
N ARG A 82 15.75 7.87 -17.71
CA ARG A 82 16.45 6.58 -17.59
C ARG A 82 17.57 6.46 -18.62
N ARG A 83 17.31 6.86 -19.88
CA ARG A 83 18.34 6.85 -20.94
C ARG A 83 19.50 7.80 -20.64
N GLU A 84 19.20 8.98 -20.09
CA GLU A 84 20.21 9.99 -19.76
C GLU A 84 21.04 9.65 -18.52
N THR A 85 20.43 9.06 -17.49
CA THR A 85 21.08 8.86 -16.18
C THR A 85 21.51 7.43 -15.91
N GLY A 86 20.97 6.45 -16.64
CA GLY A 86 21.11 5.02 -16.37
C GLY A 86 20.43 4.55 -15.07
N ARG A 87 19.74 5.42 -14.34
CA ARG A 87 19.15 5.11 -13.03
C ARG A 87 17.73 4.56 -13.16
N ALA A 88 17.34 3.73 -12.20
CA ALA A 88 15.96 3.24 -12.09
C ALA A 88 15.01 4.41 -11.76
N PRO A 89 13.97 4.67 -12.57
CA PRO A 89 13.06 5.79 -12.39
C PRO A 89 12.38 5.84 -11.02
N ALA A 90 11.93 4.70 -10.50
CA ALA A 90 11.30 4.62 -9.18
C ALA A 90 12.25 5.09 -8.07
N ARG A 91 13.51 4.63 -8.11
CA ARG A 91 14.55 5.08 -7.18
C ARG A 91 14.76 6.59 -7.30
N GLU A 92 14.85 7.11 -8.51
CA GLU A 92 15.06 8.54 -8.73
C GLU A 92 13.89 9.40 -8.23
N PHE A 93 12.66 8.95 -8.42
CA PHE A 93 11.48 9.60 -7.88
C PHE A 93 11.50 9.63 -6.34
N LEU A 94 11.87 8.53 -5.68
CA LEU A 94 11.93 8.47 -4.21
C LEU A 94 12.94 9.48 -3.61
N PHE A 95 13.98 9.86 -4.36
CA PHE A 95 14.94 10.91 -3.96
C PHE A 95 14.52 12.33 -4.40
N THR A 96 13.45 12.46 -5.20
CA THR A 96 12.93 13.77 -5.61
C THR A 96 12.29 14.47 -4.42
N ARG A 97 12.60 15.75 -4.23
CA ARG A 97 12.05 16.55 -3.13
C ARG A 97 10.64 17.00 -3.47
N VAL A 98 9.70 16.66 -2.59
CA VAL A 98 8.31 17.09 -2.62
C VAL A 98 8.19 18.38 -1.81
N PRO A 99 7.73 19.50 -2.41
CA PRO A 99 7.41 20.72 -1.67
C PRO A 99 6.31 20.46 -0.64
N LEU A 100 6.42 21.06 0.55
CA LEU A 100 5.47 20.81 1.67
C LEU A 100 4.01 21.11 1.27
N GLY A 101 3.76 22.19 0.52
CA GLY A 101 2.43 22.55 0.02
C GLY A 101 1.89 21.61 -1.07
N ARG A 102 2.67 20.61 -1.51
CA ARG A 102 2.27 19.62 -2.53
C ARG A 102 2.30 18.19 -2.01
N ILE A 103 2.45 17.98 -0.70
CA ILE A 103 2.43 16.65 -0.07
C ILE A 103 1.15 15.87 -0.36
N LEU A 104 0.01 16.54 -0.50
CA LEU A 104 -1.26 15.90 -0.85
C LEU A 104 -1.66 16.10 -2.32
N SER A 105 -0.71 16.48 -3.19
CA SER A 105 -1.01 16.72 -4.59
C SER A 105 -1.11 15.40 -5.36
N PRO A 106 -2.26 15.09 -5.99
CA PRO A 106 -2.38 13.88 -6.80
C PRO A 106 -1.39 13.85 -7.96
N THR A 107 -0.98 15.02 -8.47
CA THR A 107 -0.01 15.14 -9.55
C THR A 107 1.39 14.72 -9.12
N VAL A 108 1.79 14.99 -7.87
CA VAL A 108 3.10 14.54 -7.36
C VAL A 108 3.13 13.03 -7.24
N TRP A 109 2.08 12.43 -6.67
CA TRP A 109 2.06 10.99 -6.43
C TRP A 109 1.72 10.17 -7.66
N ALA A 110 1.15 10.79 -8.70
CA ALA A 110 1.04 10.18 -10.02
C ALA A 110 2.40 9.76 -10.60
N ASP A 111 3.51 10.42 -10.20
CA ASP A 111 4.85 10.00 -10.64
C ASP A 111 5.26 8.62 -10.07
N VAL A 112 4.69 8.16 -8.94
CA VAL A 112 4.87 6.76 -8.47
C VAL A 112 4.41 5.81 -9.57
N TRP A 113 3.20 6.01 -10.08
CA TRP A 113 2.62 5.17 -11.13
C TRP A 113 3.27 5.39 -12.49
N ALA A 114 3.71 6.61 -12.81
CA ALA A 114 4.45 6.85 -14.05
C ALA A 114 5.79 6.10 -14.06
N THR A 115 6.49 6.04 -12.92
CA THR A 115 7.72 5.25 -12.82
C THR A 115 7.45 3.75 -12.79
N TYR A 116 6.37 3.29 -12.14
CA TYR A 116 5.99 1.88 -12.11
C TYR A 116 5.49 1.36 -13.47
N SER A 117 4.79 2.20 -14.24
CA SER A 117 4.30 1.86 -15.59
C SER A 117 5.42 1.61 -16.61
N MET A 118 6.65 2.02 -16.30
CA MET A 118 7.83 1.65 -17.09
C MET A 118 8.28 0.21 -16.86
N ILE A 119 7.87 -0.40 -15.75
CA ILE A 119 8.13 -1.80 -15.41
C ILE A 119 6.94 -2.66 -15.83
N ASP A 120 5.72 -2.22 -15.51
CA ASP A 120 4.49 -2.88 -15.94
C ASP A 120 3.57 -1.89 -16.69
N PRO A 121 3.57 -1.90 -18.04
CA PRO A 121 2.73 -1.02 -18.85
C PRO A 121 1.22 -1.18 -18.62
N ALA A 122 0.78 -2.27 -17.96
CA ALA A 122 -0.63 -2.48 -17.63
C ALA A 122 -1.23 -1.30 -16.86
N TYR A 123 -0.43 -0.62 -16.04
CA TYR A 123 -0.87 0.52 -15.25
C TYR A 123 -1.15 1.80 -16.06
N ALA A 124 -0.75 1.84 -17.33
CA ALA A 124 -1.14 2.90 -18.25
C ALA A 124 -2.40 2.56 -19.08
N ASP A 125 -2.75 1.26 -19.20
CA ASP A 125 -3.91 0.77 -19.95
C ASP A 125 -5.12 0.55 -19.05
N ARG A 126 -6.19 1.33 -19.28
CA ARG A 126 -7.44 1.28 -18.52
C ARG A 126 -8.16 -0.07 -18.63
N ARG A 127 -7.85 -0.86 -19.66
CA ARG A 127 -8.45 -2.16 -19.92
C ARG A 127 -7.73 -3.28 -19.20
N SER A 128 -6.60 -3.00 -18.57
CA SER A 128 -5.82 -4.02 -17.89
C SER A 128 -6.44 -4.41 -16.55
N PHE A 129 -6.19 -5.66 -16.18
CA PHE A 129 -6.53 -6.15 -14.85
C PHE A 129 -5.82 -5.34 -13.76
N GLY A 130 -4.52 -5.07 -13.89
CA GLY A 130 -3.75 -4.34 -12.87
C GLY A 130 -4.30 -2.94 -12.60
N PHE A 131 -4.68 -2.21 -13.67
CA PHE A 131 -5.28 -0.88 -13.53
C PHE A 131 -6.62 -0.92 -12.78
N THR A 132 -7.49 -1.85 -13.15
CA THR A 132 -8.83 -1.94 -12.55
C THR A 132 -8.79 -2.48 -11.12
N ALA A 133 -7.93 -3.45 -10.84
CA ALA A 133 -7.69 -4.00 -9.52
C ALA A 133 -7.21 -2.94 -8.53
N ASP A 134 -6.18 -2.16 -8.89
CA ASP A 134 -5.56 -1.20 -7.99
C ASP A 134 -6.46 0.01 -7.76
N ILE A 135 -7.25 0.45 -8.75
CA ILE A 135 -8.28 1.47 -8.53
C ILE A 135 -9.37 0.95 -7.59
N GLY A 136 -9.79 -0.30 -7.76
CA GLY A 136 -10.71 -0.96 -6.84
C GLY A 136 -10.17 -0.94 -5.41
N ASN A 137 -8.88 -1.27 -5.23
CA ASN A 137 -8.22 -1.18 -3.93
C ASN A 137 -8.25 0.26 -3.40
N GLY A 138 -7.76 1.23 -4.19
CA GLY A 138 -7.61 2.61 -3.77
C GLY A 138 -8.88 3.30 -3.28
N PHE A 139 -10.04 2.96 -3.84
CA PHE A 139 -11.31 3.56 -3.45
C PHE A 139 -12.12 2.73 -2.45
N LEU A 140 -12.02 1.39 -2.47
CA LEU A 140 -12.92 0.54 -1.69
C LEU A 140 -12.29 -0.03 -0.42
N THR A 141 -10.97 -0.22 -0.37
CA THR A 141 -10.33 -0.84 0.79
C THR A 141 -9.89 0.11 1.92
N PRO A 142 -9.80 1.46 1.77
CA PRO A 142 -9.49 2.34 2.90
C PRO A 142 -10.48 2.22 4.05
N VAL A 143 -11.78 2.15 3.76
CA VAL A 143 -12.84 2.05 4.77
C VAL A 143 -12.73 0.76 5.60
N PRO A 144 -12.76 -0.46 5.00
CA PRO A 144 -12.60 -1.68 5.78
C PRO A 144 -11.21 -1.78 6.43
N THR A 145 -10.15 -1.20 5.84
CA THR A 145 -8.84 -1.11 6.48
C THR A 145 -8.91 -0.31 7.78
N LEU A 146 -9.53 0.88 7.77
CA LEU A 146 -9.67 1.71 8.97
C LEU A 146 -10.53 1.04 10.05
N ILE A 147 -11.60 0.35 9.66
CA ILE A 147 -12.44 -0.43 10.59
C ILE A 147 -11.59 -1.50 11.28
N LEU A 148 -10.83 -2.31 10.52
CA LEU A 148 -9.99 -3.36 11.09
C LEU A 148 -8.84 -2.79 11.91
N TYR A 149 -8.26 -1.66 11.47
CA TYR A 149 -7.20 -0.99 12.21
C TYR A 149 -7.73 -0.53 13.59
N ALA A 150 -8.88 0.12 13.64
CA ALA A 150 -9.52 0.51 14.90
C ALA A 150 -9.90 -0.72 15.75
N ALA A 151 -10.51 -1.74 15.15
CA ALA A 151 -10.92 -2.97 15.81
C ALA A 151 -9.74 -3.69 16.48
N TYR A 152 -8.63 -3.84 15.78
CA TYR A 152 -7.45 -4.57 16.28
C TYR A 152 -6.67 -3.76 17.32
N THR A 153 -6.83 -2.44 17.31
CA THR A 153 -6.16 -1.51 18.23
C THR A 153 -6.94 -1.31 19.52
N LEU A 154 -8.26 -1.20 19.44
CA LEU A 154 -9.13 -0.80 20.55
C LEU A 154 -10.05 -1.91 21.07
N GLY A 155 -10.25 -2.98 20.29
CA GLY A 155 -11.26 -4.00 20.60
C GLY A 155 -12.71 -3.49 20.55
N SER A 156 -12.96 -2.33 19.93
CA SER A 156 -14.25 -1.62 20.00
C SER A 156 -15.35 -2.20 19.10
N VAL A 157 -14.99 -3.08 18.16
CA VAL A 157 -15.92 -3.75 17.25
C VAL A 157 -16.12 -5.18 17.74
N PRO A 158 -17.33 -5.76 17.73
CA PRO A 158 -17.50 -7.18 18.06
C PRO A 158 -16.57 -8.07 17.22
N ALA A 159 -15.85 -8.99 17.86
CA ALA A 159 -14.81 -9.79 17.20
C ALA A 159 -15.35 -10.54 15.97
N VAL A 160 -16.57 -11.06 16.04
CA VAL A 160 -17.21 -11.73 14.88
C VAL A 160 -17.38 -10.76 13.70
N VAL A 161 -17.81 -9.52 13.95
CA VAL A 161 -17.99 -8.50 12.90
C VAL A 161 -16.64 -8.11 12.30
N ALA A 162 -15.63 -7.84 13.14
CA ALA A 162 -14.28 -7.56 12.68
C ALA A 162 -13.70 -8.73 11.87
N GLY A 163 -13.96 -9.97 12.31
CA GLY A 163 -13.57 -11.18 11.60
C GLY A 163 -14.25 -11.34 10.23
N ILE A 164 -15.54 -11.02 10.10
CA ILE A 164 -16.24 -11.06 8.80
C ILE A 164 -15.65 -10.02 7.84
N VAL A 165 -15.51 -8.76 8.29
CA VAL A 165 -14.90 -7.68 7.50
C VAL A 165 -13.47 -8.05 7.09
N GLY A 166 -12.70 -8.60 8.05
CA GLY A 166 -11.35 -9.09 7.84
C GLY A 166 -11.28 -10.20 6.80
N ALA A 167 -12.13 -11.23 6.93
CA ALA A 167 -12.15 -12.34 6.00
C ALA A 167 -12.45 -11.87 4.56
N MET A 168 -13.41 -10.95 4.38
CA MET A 168 -13.72 -10.37 3.07
C MET A 168 -12.53 -9.59 2.49
N LEU A 169 -11.95 -8.68 3.28
CA LEU A 169 -10.85 -7.82 2.84
C LEU A 169 -9.58 -8.62 2.54
N PHE A 170 -9.17 -9.49 3.47
CA PHE A 170 -7.95 -10.27 3.33
C PHE A 170 -8.05 -11.30 2.21
N TRP A 171 -9.20 -11.95 2.02
CA TRP A 171 -9.41 -12.83 0.88
C TRP A 171 -9.32 -12.06 -0.44
N GLN A 172 -9.93 -10.86 -0.51
CA GLN A 172 -9.83 -10.01 -1.68
C GLN A 172 -8.37 -9.72 -2.04
N TRP A 173 -7.52 -9.33 -1.08
CA TRP A 173 -6.10 -9.09 -1.34
C TRP A 173 -5.35 -10.34 -1.78
N VAL A 174 -5.54 -11.50 -1.13
CA VAL A 174 -4.91 -12.77 -1.54
C VAL A 174 -5.29 -13.10 -2.98
N TYR A 175 -6.58 -13.06 -3.29
CA TYR A 175 -7.08 -13.44 -4.60
C TYR A 175 -6.63 -12.47 -5.70
N VAL A 176 -6.85 -11.16 -5.51
CA VAL A 176 -6.53 -10.14 -6.51
C VAL A 176 -5.03 -10.08 -6.79
N THR A 177 -4.19 -10.15 -5.76
CA THR A 177 -2.72 -10.14 -5.93
C THR A 177 -2.23 -11.42 -6.61
N SER A 178 -2.80 -12.57 -6.27
CA SER A 178 -2.47 -13.83 -6.96
C SER A 178 -2.90 -13.79 -8.43
N LEU A 179 -4.06 -13.22 -8.71
CA LEU A 179 -4.58 -13.04 -10.06
C LEU A 179 -3.74 -12.02 -10.86
N TYR A 180 -3.16 -11.02 -10.21
CA TYR A 180 -2.20 -10.12 -10.82
C TYR A 180 -0.98 -10.87 -11.36
N TRP A 181 -0.38 -11.78 -10.59
CA TRP A 181 0.72 -12.61 -11.09
C TRP A 181 0.32 -13.48 -12.28
N VAL A 182 -0.87 -14.11 -12.24
CA VAL A 182 -1.38 -14.88 -13.38
C VAL A 182 -1.53 -13.98 -14.61
N SER A 183 -2.15 -12.81 -14.47
CA SER A 183 -2.28 -11.80 -15.54
C SER A 183 -0.93 -11.37 -16.10
N PHE A 184 0.06 -11.16 -15.22
CA PHE A 184 1.42 -10.76 -15.59
C PHE A 184 2.11 -11.83 -16.44
N ILE A 185 2.01 -13.09 -16.02
CA ILE A 185 2.64 -14.24 -16.69
C ILE A 185 1.96 -14.57 -18.03
N VAL A 186 0.63 -14.61 -18.05
CA VAL A 186 -0.19 -14.93 -19.23
C VAL A 186 -0.03 -13.86 -20.31
N ALA A 187 0.11 -12.59 -19.92
CA ALA A 187 0.41 -11.51 -20.86
C ALA A 187 1.89 -11.43 -21.26
N HIS A 188 2.71 -12.40 -20.86
CA HIS A 188 4.15 -12.48 -21.13
C HIS A 188 4.96 -11.23 -20.71
N ARG A 189 4.49 -10.49 -19.69
CA ARG A 189 5.15 -9.25 -19.23
C ARG A 189 6.51 -9.52 -18.57
N GLN A 190 6.69 -10.70 -17.97
CA GLN A 190 7.96 -11.17 -17.41
C GLN A 190 9.11 -11.23 -18.44
N ALA A 191 8.80 -11.40 -19.72
CA ALA A 191 9.81 -11.45 -20.78
C ALA A 191 10.34 -10.04 -21.14
N GLN A 192 9.65 -8.98 -20.72
CA GLN A 192 9.95 -7.58 -21.07
C GLN A 192 10.84 -6.88 -20.04
N ILE A 193 11.11 -7.52 -18.90
CA ILE A 193 11.87 -6.96 -17.78
C ILE A 193 13.02 -7.87 -17.40
N THR A 194 14.04 -7.31 -16.74
CA THR A 194 15.16 -8.10 -16.23
C THR A 194 14.74 -8.96 -15.03
N ARG A 195 15.50 -10.02 -14.74
CA ARG A 195 15.27 -10.85 -13.54
C ARG A 195 15.32 -10.03 -12.24
N GLY A 196 16.22 -9.04 -12.18
CA GLY A 196 16.32 -8.14 -11.03
C GLY A 196 15.06 -7.27 -10.87
N GLU A 197 14.56 -6.69 -11.97
CA GLU A 197 13.29 -5.94 -11.95
C GLU A 197 12.10 -6.83 -11.58
N MET A 198 12.05 -8.06 -12.09
CA MET A 198 11.03 -9.04 -11.73
C MET A 198 11.02 -9.31 -10.23
N PHE A 199 12.18 -9.52 -9.62
CA PHE A 199 12.24 -9.80 -8.18
C PHE A 199 11.86 -8.58 -7.33
N ILE A 200 12.43 -7.41 -7.66
CA ILE A 200 12.31 -6.17 -6.87
C ILE A 200 10.90 -5.56 -6.98
N TYR A 201 10.31 -5.55 -8.17
CA TYR A 201 9.06 -4.81 -8.43
C TYR A 201 7.83 -5.70 -8.54
N ILE A 202 8.00 -6.99 -8.82
CA ILE A 202 6.88 -7.92 -9.07
C ILE A 202 6.80 -8.97 -7.98
N ALA A 203 7.85 -9.78 -7.77
CA ALA A 203 7.75 -10.92 -6.87
C ALA A 203 7.69 -10.52 -5.39
N VAL A 204 8.68 -9.76 -4.90
CA VAL A 204 8.79 -9.45 -3.46
C VAL A 204 7.65 -8.58 -2.95
N PRO A 205 7.28 -7.45 -3.60
CA PRO A 205 6.17 -6.64 -3.14
C PRO A 205 4.87 -7.46 -3.13
N ASN A 206 4.50 -8.10 -4.23
CA ASN A 206 3.25 -8.86 -4.26
C ASN A 206 3.23 -10.05 -3.30
N ALA A 207 4.38 -10.67 -2.98
CA ALA A 207 4.44 -11.72 -1.97
C ALA A 207 4.01 -11.23 -0.59
N VAL A 208 4.37 -10.00 -0.21
CA VAL A 208 3.91 -9.39 1.05
C VAL A 208 2.37 -9.21 1.05
N TRP A 209 1.77 -8.90 -0.11
CA TRP A 209 0.33 -8.67 -0.31
C TRP A 209 -0.45 -9.99 -0.47
N VAL A 210 0.24 -11.13 -0.55
CA VAL A 210 -0.36 -12.46 -0.45
C VAL A 210 -0.17 -13.03 0.95
N LEU A 211 1.07 -13.04 1.46
CA LEU A 211 1.40 -13.74 2.70
C LEU A 211 0.82 -13.07 3.94
N ILE A 212 0.90 -11.74 4.05
CA ILE A 212 0.32 -11.04 5.22
C ILE A 212 -1.21 -11.14 5.19
N PRO A 213 -1.91 -10.90 4.06
CA PRO A 213 -3.34 -11.13 3.99
C PRO A 213 -3.77 -12.58 4.21
N ALA A 214 -3.02 -13.58 3.74
CA ALA A 214 -3.33 -14.97 4.06
C ALA A 214 -3.28 -15.23 5.58
N PHE A 215 -2.31 -14.65 6.28
CA PHE A 215 -2.28 -14.69 7.75
C PHE A 215 -3.41 -13.87 8.38
N GLY A 216 -3.78 -12.73 7.80
CA GLY A 216 -4.95 -11.95 8.18
C GLY A 216 -6.26 -12.73 8.06
N LEU A 217 -6.40 -13.57 7.03
CA LEU A 217 -7.54 -14.45 6.85
C LEU A 217 -7.61 -15.50 7.97
N TYR A 218 -6.47 -16.10 8.33
CA TYR A 218 -6.40 -16.98 9.51
C TYR A 218 -6.86 -16.26 10.79
N VAL A 219 -6.34 -15.07 11.06
CA VAL A 219 -6.72 -14.26 12.23
C VAL A 219 -8.22 -13.95 12.21
N SER A 220 -8.75 -13.55 11.07
CA SER A 220 -10.16 -13.25 10.87
C SER A 220 -11.06 -14.44 11.16
N LEU A 221 -10.68 -15.63 10.71
CA LEU A 221 -11.39 -16.88 11.01
C LEU A 221 -11.36 -17.19 12.51
N ARG A 222 -10.24 -16.95 13.21
CA ARG A 222 -10.19 -17.12 14.67
C ARG A 222 -11.14 -16.15 15.37
N LEU A 223 -11.20 -14.88 14.95
CA LEU A 223 -12.14 -13.91 15.52
C LEU A 223 -13.61 -14.34 15.35
N ILE A 224 -13.95 -14.91 14.18
CA ILE A 224 -15.31 -15.44 13.91
C ILE A 224 -15.62 -16.65 14.80
N LEU A 225 -14.71 -17.62 14.85
CA LEU A 225 -14.94 -18.89 15.53
C LEU A 225 -14.90 -18.78 17.05
N GLU A 226 -14.01 -17.93 17.58
CA GLU A 226 -13.84 -17.75 19.03
C GLU A 226 -14.73 -16.64 19.60
N GLY A 227 -15.24 -15.75 18.75
CA GLY A 227 -16.06 -14.61 19.16
C GLY A 227 -15.33 -13.60 20.05
N ASN A 228 -13.99 -13.64 20.10
CA ASN A 228 -13.17 -12.73 20.90
C ASN A 228 -11.83 -12.44 20.20
N TYR A 229 -11.04 -11.52 20.76
CA TYR A 229 -9.76 -11.07 20.21
C TYR A 229 -8.54 -11.80 20.79
N GLY A 230 -8.71 -13.01 21.33
CA GLY A 230 -7.65 -13.78 21.97
C GLY A 230 -6.46 -14.08 21.05
N VAL A 231 -6.71 -14.31 19.75
CA VAL A 231 -5.64 -14.45 18.73
C VAL A 231 -4.75 -13.20 18.60
N LEU A 232 -5.25 -12.02 18.99
CA LEU A 232 -4.51 -10.76 19.05
C LEU A 232 -4.01 -10.44 20.46
N GLY A 233 -4.04 -11.41 21.39
CA GLY A 233 -3.64 -11.22 22.79
C GLY A 233 -4.60 -10.40 23.64
N LEU A 234 -5.78 -10.04 23.10
CA LEU A 234 -6.82 -9.33 23.85
C LEU A 234 -7.78 -10.36 24.47
N VAL A 235 -7.37 -10.91 25.61
CA VAL A 235 -8.21 -11.81 26.40
C VAL A 235 -8.83 -11.03 27.55
N GLY A 236 -10.16 -11.01 27.65
CA GLY A 236 -10.86 -10.58 28.86
C GLY A 236 -11.43 -9.15 28.90
N MET A 237 -11.58 -8.45 27.79
CA MET A 237 -12.28 -7.15 27.77
C MET A 237 -13.65 -7.26 27.06
N ILE A 238 -14.68 -7.29 27.91
CA ILE A 238 -16.14 -7.25 27.66
C ILE A 238 -16.81 -8.61 27.43
N ALA A 239 -17.13 -9.27 28.54
CA ALA A 239 -18.50 -9.67 28.79
C ALA A 239 -19.06 -8.73 29.88
N THR A 240 -19.61 -7.59 29.47
CA THR A 240 -20.59 -6.89 30.30
C THR A 240 -21.87 -6.76 29.48
N PRO A 241 -23.02 -7.11 30.10
CA PRO A 241 -24.29 -7.38 29.42
C PRO A 241 -24.86 -6.18 28.67
#